data_AF-A0A3M1GRD1-F1
#
_entry.id   AF-A0A3M1GRD1-F1
#
_cell.length_a   1.000
_cell.length_b   1.000
_cell.length_c   1.000
_cell.angle_alpha   90.00
_cell.angle_beta   90.00
_cell.angle_gamma   90.00
#
_symmetry.space_group_name_H-M   'P 1'
#
loop_
_entity.id
_entity.type
_entity.pdbx_description
1 polymer ?
#
loop_
_entity_poly.entity_id
_entity_poly.type
_entity_poly.pdbx_seq_one_letter_code
_entity_poly.pdbx_strand_id
1 'polypeptide(L)'
;MNRKDAALIVVAATASVLAAALYVENRRLHEIIAREDLDGRAGSVSESAATPPVTVADAPDEPAEPVRSDGPPPAAAEADTPSRPRSERFERFAENMSRMLTDPDSRDAILTRMKSRVDRVYGDLFVALGLDEVQAETLRTLLAERQMARMEAGMLLRTAESEEEREQARLWREEKLASLDAGLEAVLGPEAGQILEEYQRTAPIRNVVEDVSRRASYVGAPMSAEQSARLVSVMQSVDETLPLPGAGDAAAGDLRRGPDTAQLTPEYVQSYLDSLRKQNQAVLERAREFLSPEQLEALADQQVENFEATEKQLNFALRNPDVTRMPFFGGPGGRGVRGRGPGPGGP
;
A
#
# COMPACT_ATOMS: atom_id res chain seq x y z
N MET A 1 38.07 15.29 -26.33
CA MET A 1 37.37 14.21 -25.60
C MET A 1 38.42 13.47 -24.80
N ASN A 2 38.36 13.52 -23.46
CA ASN A 2 39.35 12.88 -22.62
C ASN A 2 39.16 11.35 -22.70
N ARG A 3 40.25 10.58 -22.51
CA ARG A 3 40.16 9.10 -22.47
C ARG A 3 39.16 8.58 -21.43
N LYS A 4 38.90 9.36 -20.37
CA LYS A 4 37.87 9.08 -19.37
C LYS A 4 36.45 9.22 -19.94
N ASP A 5 36.19 10.24 -20.76
CA ASP A 5 34.88 10.47 -21.38
C ASP A 5 34.55 9.37 -22.40
N ALA A 6 35.55 8.89 -23.14
CA ALA A 6 35.38 7.79 -24.08
C ALA A 6 35.08 6.45 -23.39
N ALA A 7 35.72 6.18 -22.24
CA ALA A 7 35.45 4.97 -21.46
C ALA A 7 34.04 4.97 -20.86
N LEU A 8 33.55 6.13 -20.42
CA LEU A 8 32.23 6.29 -19.81
C LEU A 8 31.10 6.11 -20.84
N ILE A 9 31.29 6.57 -22.08
CA ILE A 9 30.35 6.35 -23.19
C ILE A 9 30.27 4.86 -23.58
N VAL A 10 31.40 4.15 -23.58
CA VAL A 10 31.42 2.71 -23.91
C VAL A 10 30.74 1.87 -22.82
N VAL A 11 30.91 2.22 -21.54
CA VAL A 11 30.23 1.53 -20.43
C VAL A 11 28.71 1.81 -20.42
N ALA A 12 28.30 3.04 -20.73
CA ALA A 12 26.87 3.39 -20.84
C ALA A 12 26.20 2.68 -22.05
N ALA A 13 26.88 2.61 -23.19
CA ALA A 13 26.38 1.92 -24.37
C ALA A 13 26.25 0.40 -24.15
N THR A 14 27.20 -0.22 -23.45
CA THR A 14 27.16 -1.67 -23.15
C THR A 14 26.08 -2.02 -22.13
N ALA A 15 25.86 -1.19 -21.10
CA ALA A 15 24.75 -1.36 -20.16
C ALA A 15 23.37 -1.24 -20.83
N SER A 16 23.23 -0.32 -21.80
CA SER A 16 21.97 -0.13 -22.55
C SER A 16 21.64 -1.33 -23.45
N VAL A 17 22.64 -1.95 -24.07
CA VAL A 17 22.47 -3.15 -24.90
C VAL A 17 22.10 -4.37 -24.04
N LEU A 18 22.69 -4.51 -22.84
CA LEU A 18 22.37 -5.59 -21.91
C LEU A 18 20.93 -5.49 -21.36
N ALA A 19 20.49 -4.28 -21.00
CA ALA A 19 19.12 -4.05 -20.54
C ALA A 19 18.08 -4.34 -21.65
N ALA A 20 18.37 -3.96 -22.90
CA ALA A 20 17.51 -4.26 -24.04
C ALA A 20 17.46 -5.77 -24.36
N ALA A 21 18.59 -6.49 -24.22
CA ALA A 21 18.64 -7.93 -24.41
C ALA A 21 17.82 -8.69 -23.36
N LEU A 22 17.97 -8.33 -22.08
CA LEU A 22 17.18 -8.90 -20.99
C LEU A 22 15.68 -8.66 -21.18
N TYR A 23 15.30 -7.47 -21.64
CA TYR A 23 13.90 -7.13 -21.94
C TYR A 23 13.31 -8.01 -23.07
N VAL A 24 14.07 -8.27 -24.13
CA VAL A 24 13.62 -9.13 -25.25
C VAL A 24 13.53 -10.60 -24.82
N GLU A 25 14.46 -11.06 -23.99
CA GLU A 25 14.50 -12.44 -23.51
C GLU A 25 13.34 -12.72 -22.53
N ASN A 26 13.04 -11.79 -21.61
CA ASN A 26 11.88 -11.91 -20.73
C ASN A 26 10.56 -11.96 -21.50
N ARG A 27 10.40 -11.16 -22.55
CA ARG A 27 9.21 -11.21 -23.41
C ARG A 27 9.07 -12.56 -24.12
N ARG A 28 10.19 -13.13 -24.58
CA ARG A 28 10.20 -14.44 -25.24
C ARG A 28 9.83 -15.57 -24.28
N LEU A 29 10.27 -15.51 -23.02
CA LEU A 29 9.90 -16.48 -21.99
C LEU A 29 8.39 -16.41 -21.68
N HIS A 30 7.82 -15.22 -21.57
CA HIS A 30 6.37 -15.06 -21.40
C HIS A 30 5.58 -15.61 -22.59
N GLU A 31 6.05 -15.44 -23.82
CA GLU A 31 5.41 -16.02 -25.01
C GLU A 31 5.50 -17.55 -25.04
N ILE A 32 6.56 -18.15 -24.49
CA ILE A 32 6.70 -19.61 -24.37
C ILE A 32 5.75 -20.15 -23.30
N ILE A 33 5.72 -19.54 -22.12
CA ILE A 33 4.83 -19.94 -21.01
C ILE A 33 3.36 -19.80 -21.44
N ALA A 34 2.99 -18.70 -22.09
CA ALA A 34 1.64 -18.49 -22.60
C ALA A 34 1.24 -19.50 -23.68
N ARG A 35 2.20 -20.03 -24.46
CA ARG A 35 1.93 -21.11 -25.43
C ARG A 35 1.81 -22.47 -24.76
N GLU A 36 2.66 -22.79 -23.79
CA GLU A 36 2.56 -24.02 -23.01
C GLU A 36 1.25 -24.12 -22.22
N ASP A 37 0.76 -23.01 -21.67
CA ASP A 37 -0.54 -22.97 -20.99
C ASP A 37 -1.73 -23.19 -21.94
N LEU A 38 -1.61 -22.79 -23.20
CA LEU A 38 -2.64 -23.01 -24.22
C LEU A 38 -2.61 -24.46 -24.74
N ASP A 39 -1.43 -25.04 -24.93
CA ASP A 39 -1.27 -26.43 -25.39
C ASP A 39 -1.58 -27.44 -24.26
N GLY A 40 -1.24 -27.13 -23.01
CA GLY A 40 -1.55 -27.95 -21.83
C GLY A 40 -3.06 -28.02 -21.50
N ARG A 41 -3.82 -26.99 -21.87
CA ARG A 41 -5.30 -26.97 -21.76
C ARG A 41 -6.01 -27.67 -22.93
N ALA A 42 -5.36 -27.80 -24.09
CA ALA A 42 -5.92 -28.53 -25.22
C ALA A 42 -5.70 -30.05 -25.14
N GLY A 43 -4.74 -30.52 -24.32
CA GLY A 43 -4.37 -31.93 -24.22
C GLY A 43 -5.03 -32.77 -23.11
N SER A 44 -5.83 -32.19 -22.20
CA SER A 44 -6.33 -32.90 -21.01
C SER A 44 -7.83 -33.25 -21.00
N VAL A 45 -8.50 -33.24 -22.16
CA VAL A 45 -9.88 -33.76 -22.30
C VAL A 45 -9.90 -34.99 -23.23
N SER A 46 -9.29 -36.08 -22.79
CA SER A 46 -9.69 -37.45 -23.13
C SER A 46 -8.82 -38.42 -22.37
N GLU A 47 -9.44 -39.16 -21.45
CA GLU A 47 -9.15 -40.56 -21.08
C GLU A 47 -9.48 -40.78 -19.59
N SER A 48 -10.79 -40.83 -19.29
CA SER A 48 -11.28 -41.48 -18.07
C SER A 48 -12.33 -42.50 -18.49
N ALA A 49 -11.89 -43.75 -18.64
CA ALA A 49 -12.76 -44.91 -18.81
C ALA A 49 -12.20 -46.13 -18.05
N ALA A 50 -12.92 -46.47 -16.97
CA ALA A 50 -13.29 -47.81 -16.50
C ALA A 50 -12.23 -48.85 -16.11
N THR A 51 -12.29 -49.33 -14.86
CA THR A 51 -12.64 -50.73 -14.45
C THR A 51 -12.74 -50.88 -12.91
N PRO A 52 -13.31 -51.98 -12.33
CA PRO A 52 -14.41 -51.88 -11.36
C PRO A 52 -14.12 -52.60 -10.00
N PRO A 53 -15.09 -53.20 -9.26
CA PRO A 53 -15.26 -52.96 -7.82
C PRO A 53 -14.68 -54.06 -6.92
N VAL A 54 -14.38 -53.72 -5.66
CA VAL A 54 -14.12 -54.70 -4.60
C VAL A 54 -15.10 -54.47 -3.44
N THR A 55 -15.93 -55.48 -3.20
CA THR A 55 -16.82 -55.71 -2.07
C THR A 55 -16.20 -56.71 -1.08
N VAL A 56 -16.15 -56.39 0.22
CA VAL A 56 -16.38 -57.26 1.43
C VAL A 56 -16.54 -56.27 2.62
N ALA A 57 -17.73 -56.05 3.21
CA ALA A 57 -18.37 -56.74 4.36
C ALA A 57 -17.50 -56.67 5.67
N ASP A 58 -17.99 -56.40 6.89
CA ASP A 58 -19.32 -56.30 7.50
C ASP A 58 -19.21 -55.71 8.94
N ALA A 59 -20.36 -55.28 9.49
CA ALA A 59 -20.74 -55.04 10.90
C ALA A 59 -20.55 -53.62 11.54
N PRO A 60 -21.41 -53.21 12.51
CA PRO A 60 -22.87 -53.04 12.36
C PRO A 60 -23.42 -51.72 12.97
N ASP A 61 -24.47 -51.22 12.32
CA ASP A 61 -25.76 -50.77 12.86
C ASP A 61 -25.83 -49.80 14.06
N GLU A 62 -26.04 -48.51 13.78
CA GLU A 62 -26.91 -47.62 14.59
C GLU A 62 -27.47 -46.47 13.72
N PRO A 63 -28.77 -46.43 13.39
CA PRO A 63 -29.35 -45.40 12.53
C PRO A 63 -29.91 -44.22 13.36
N ALA A 64 -29.21 -43.09 13.33
CA ALA A 64 -29.79 -41.80 13.73
C ALA A 64 -30.37 -41.10 12.49
N GLU A 65 -31.70 -41.08 12.39
CA GLU A 65 -32.44 -40.33 11.38
C GLU A 65 -32.18 -38.82 11.47
N PRO A 66 -31.79 -38.12 10.38
CA PRO A 66 -32.01 -36.69 10.30
C PRO A 66 -33.44 -36.45 9.80
N VAL A 67 -34.31 -36.05 10.73
CA VAL A 67 -35.64 -35.50 10.46
C VAL A 67 -35.50 -34.37 9.43
N ARG A 68 -35.97 -34.62 8.21
CA ARG A 68 -36.24 -33.58 7.22
C ARG A 68 -37.46 -32.80 7.68
N SER A 69 -37.22 -31.64 8.27
CA SER A 69 -38.25 -30.62 8.47
C SER A 69 -38.52 -29.94 7.13
N ASP A 70 -39.54 -30.42 6.42
CA ASP A 70 -40.21 -29.69 5.33
C ASP A 70 -40.93 -28.47 5.93
N GLY A 71 -40.17 -27.39 6.15
CA GLY A 71 -40.73 -26.06 6.39
C GLY A 71 -40.81 -25.30 5.06
N PRO A 72 -41.95 -24.67 4.72
CA PRO A 72 -42.01 -23.78 3.56
C PRO A 72 -40.95 -22.68 3.70
N PRO A 73 -40.27 -22.29 2.60
CA PRO A 73 -39.24 -21.24 2.66
C PRO A 73 -39.88 -19.97 3.23
N PRO A 74 -39.24 -19.28 4.20
CA PRO A 74 -39.70 -17.97 4.61
C PRO A 74 -39.73 -17.11 3.35
N ALA A 75 -40.94 -16.68 3.01
CA ALA A 75 -41.18 -15.70 1.98
C ALA A 75 -40.16 -14.58 2.14
N ALA A 76 -39.52 -14.23 1.02
CA ALA A 76 -38.68 -13.07 0.88
C ALA A 76 -39.46 -11.84 1.38
N ALA A 77 -39.32 -11.55 2.67
CA ALA A 77 -39.72 -10.31 3.27
C ALA A 77 -38.73 -9.26 2.79
N GLU A 78 -39.16 -8.54 1.77
CA GLU A 78 -38.94 -7.10 1.64
C GLU A 78 -37.47 -6.70 1.54
N ALA A 79 -36.92 -6.99 0.35
CA ALA A 79 -35.99 -6.08 -0.29
C ALA A 79 -36.71 -4.75 -0.62
N ASP A 80 -37.05 -3.97 0.40
CA ASP A 80 -37.39 -2.54 0.25
C ASP A 80 -37.13 -1.81 1.58
N THR A 81 -35.86 -1.77 2.00
CA THR A 81 -35.44 -0.74 2.95
C THR A 81 -35.03 0.49 2.13
N PRO A 82 -35.71 1.64 2.27
CA PRO A 82 -35.24 2.88 1.66
C PRO A 82 -33.80 3.08 2.13
N SER A 83 -32.92 3.41 1.18
CA SER A 83 -31.52 3.72 1.47
C SER A 83 -31.46 4.83 2.51
N ARG A 84 -31.33 4.47 3.79
CA ARG A 84 -31.21 5.43 4.89
C ARG A 84 -30.13 6.45 4.51
N PRO A 85 -30.37 7.76 4.72
CA PRO A 85 -29.43 8.79 4.31
C PRO A 85 -28.07 8.51 4.95
N ARG A 86 -27.02 8.77 4.18
CA ARG A 86 -25.62 8.51 4.56
C ARG A 86 -25.23 9.17 5.90
N SER A 87 -25.95 10.21 6.32
CA SER A 87 -25.82 10.91 7.61
C SER A 87 -26.19 10.03 8.80
N GLU A 88 -27.35 9.36 8.79
CA GLU A 88 -27.82 8.54 9.93
C GLU A 88 -26.91 7.33 10.21
N ARG A 89 -26.34 6.73 9.16
CA ARG A 89 -25.37 5.62 9.33
C ARG A 89 -24.07 6.12 9.97
N PHE A 90 -23.67 7.35 9.66
CA PHE A 90 -22.46 7.96 10.20
C PHE A 90 -22.68 8.44 11.63
N GLU A 91 -23.83 9.06 11.95
CA GLU A 91 -24.20 9.49 13.30
C GLU A 91 -24.18 8.31 14.28
N ARG A 92 -24.82 7.18 13.91
CA ARG A 92 -24.76 5.96 14.72
C ARG A 92 -23.35 5.42 14.91
N PHE A 93 -22.51 5.51 13.88
CA PHE A 93 -21.10 5.12 13.97
C PHE A 93 -20.34 6.04 14.92
N ALA A 94 -20.54 7.35 14.82
CA ALA A 94 -19.89 8.36 15.65
C ALA A 94 -20.33 8.23 17.12
N GLU A 95 -21.61 8.02 17.40
CA GLU A 95 -22.13 7.77 18.75
C GLU A 95 -21.56 6.49 19.37
N ASN A 96 -21.53 5.39 18.59
CA ASN A 96 -20.96 4.13 19.07
C ASN A 96 -19.46 4.27 19.34
N MET A 97 -18.73 4.97 18.47
CA MET A 97 -17.31 5.22 18.65
C MET A 97 -17.03 6.15 19.84
N SER A 98 -17.85 7.19 20.02
CA SER A 98 -17.76 8.08 21.18
C SER A 98 -17.96 7.30 22.48
N ARG A 99 -18.99 6.45 22.56
CA ARG A 99 -19.22 5.56 23.71
C ARG A 99 -18.01 4.63 23.98
N MET A 100 -17.41 4.06 22.93
CA MET A 100 -16.20 3.24 23.07
C MET A 100 -14.97 4.04 23.52
N LEU A 101 -14.88 5.33 23.22
CA LEU A 101 -13.74 6.15 23.63
C LEU A 101 -13.88 6.73 25.03
N THR A 102 -15.13 6.92 25.49
CA THR A 102 -15.42 7.30 26.88
C THR A 102 -15.31 6.14 27.86
N ASP A 103 -15.41 4.90 27.38
CA ASP A 103 -15.21 3.70 28.17
C ASP A 103 -13.71 3.35 28.28
N PRO A 104 -13.13 3.27 29.50
CA PRO A 104 -11.69 3.10 29.68
C PRO A 104 -11.17 1.78 29.12
N ASP A 105 -11.91 0.68 29.27
CA ASP A 105 -11.51 -0.65 28.79
C ASP A 105 -11.51 -0.70 27.25
N SER A 106 -12.54 -0.12 26.63
CA SER A 106 -12.63 0.01 25.18
C SER A 106 -11.53 0.91 24.61
N ARG A 107 -11.21 2.03 25.27
CA ARG A 107 -10.11 2.91 24.88
C ARG A 107 -8.76 2.18 24.91
N ASP A 108 -8.49 1.42 25.97
CA ASP A 108 -7.26 0.64 26.11
C ASP A 108 -7.14 -0.44 25.02
N ALA A 109 -8.23 -1.13 24.71
CA ALA A 109 -8.28 -2.10 23.61
C ALA A 109 -7.99 -1.45 22.24
N ILE A 110 -8.53 -0.25 21.99
CA ILE A 110 -8.23 0.52 20.77
C ILE A 110 -6.75 0.92 20.74
N LEU A 111 -6.22 1.42 21.87
CA LEU A 111 -4.82 1.83 21.98
C LEU A 111 -3.89 0.66 21.71
N THR A 112 -4.14 -0.51 22.30
CA THR A 112 -3.39 -1.75 22.06
C THR A 112 -3.37 -2.11 20.58
N ARG A 113 -4.52 -2.04 19.90
CA ARG A 113 -4.61 -2.28 18.46
C ARG A 113 -3.82 -1.25 17.64
N MET A 114 -3.85 0.01 18.04
CA MET A 114 -3.06 1.07 17.40
C MET A 114 -1.56 0.86 17.60
N LYS A 115 -1.13 0.45 18.80
CA LYS A 115 0.26 0.08 19.10
C LYS A 115 0.76 -1.04 18.17
N SER A 116 0.00 -2.12 17.99
CA SER A 116 0.36 -3.18 17.03
C SER A 116 0.40 -2.71 15.56
N ARG A 117 -0.33 -1.64 15.22
CA ARG A 117 -0.21 -1.01 13.90
C ARG A 117 1.05 -0.14 13.83
N VAL A 118 1.37 0.60 14.88
CA VAL A 118 2.61 1.37 15.00
C VAL A 118 3.81 0.45 14.86
N ASP A 119 3.84 -0.71 15.51
CA ASP A 119 4.94 -1.68 15.38
C ASP A 119 5.17 -2.14 13.95
N ARG A 120 4.08 -2.44 13.22
CA ARG A 120 4.20 -2.85 11.81
C ARG A 120 4.68 -1.74 10.90
N VAL A 121 4.45 -0.48 11.26
CA VAL A 121 4.82 0.66 10.41
C VAL A 121 6.20 1.21 10.79
N TYR A 122 6.51 1.30 12.08
CA TYR A 122 7.68 1.99 12.65
C TYR A 122 8.66 1.05 13.37
N GLY A 123 8.42 -0.26 13.41
CA GLY A 123 9.31 -1.21 14.10
C GLY A 123 10.77 -1.09 13.67
N ASP A 124 11.01 -1.00 12.36
CA ASP A 124 12.37 -0.81 11.83
C ASP A 124 13.00 0.52 12.25
N LEU A 125 12.19 1.57 12.45
CA LEU A 125 12.68 2.86 12.96
C LEU A 125 13.21 2.69 14.39
N PHE A 126 12.48 1.97 15.24
CA PHE A 126 12.86 1.78 16.63
C PHE A 126 14.19 1.04 16.74
N VAL A 127 14.40 0.04 15.87
CA VAL A 127 15.68 -0.69 15.77
C VAL A 127 16.78 0.23 15.24
N ALA A 128 16.53 0.99 14.17
CA ALA A 128 17.52 1.89 13.58
C ALA A 128 17.99 3.00 14.53
N LEU A 129 17.10 3.47 15.42
CA LEU A 129 17.41 4.46 16.44
C LEU A 129 18.10 3.87 17.67
N GLY A 130 18.20 2.53 17.77
CA GLY A 130 18.83 1.86 18.90
C GLY A 130 18.11 2.09 20.23
N LEU A 131 16.78 2.26 20.19
CA LEU A 131 15.98 2.51 21.39
C LEU A 131 15.98 1.27 22.31
N ASP A 132 16.09 1.49 23.62
CA ASP A 132 15.83 0.43 24.59
C ASP A 132 14.33 0.06 24.66
N GLU A 133 13.99 -1.03 25.35
CA GLU A 133 12.61 -1.52 25.43
C GLU A 133 11.64 -0.49 26.03
N VAL A 134 12.09 0.29 27.01
CA VAL A 134 11.28 1.32 27.68
C VAL A 134 11.07 2.51 26.74
N GLN A 135 12.12 2.96 26.05
CA GLN A 135 12.06 4.03 25.06
C GLN A 135 11.17 3.63 23.86
N ALA A 136 11.31 2.41 23.36
CA ALA A 136 10.51 1.88 22.27
C ALA A 136 9.03 1.78 22.66
N GLU A 137 8.69 1.28 23.85
CA GLU A 137 7.30 1.23 24.34
C GLU A 137 6.71 2.63 24.56
N THR A 138 7.52 3.56 25.08
CA THR A 138 7.10 4.97 25.26
C THR A 138 6.79 5.60 23.90
N LEU A 139 7.70 5.48 22.93
CA LEU A 139 7.51 6.00 21.59
C LEU A 139 6.31 5.37 20.88
N ARG A 140 6.16 4.05 20.98
CA ARG A 140 5.00 3.31 20.46
C ARG A 140 3.68 3.84 21.02
N THR A 141 3.64 4.08 22.32
CA THR A 141 2.48 4.65 23.02
C THR A 141 2.18 6.06 22.50
N LEU A 142 3.18 6.94 22.44
CA LEU A 142 3.01 8.32 21.97
C LEU A 142 2.48 8.36 20.52
N LEU A 143 3.02 7.55 19.62
CA LEU A 143 2.54 7.47 18.23
C LEU A 143 1.11 6.94 18.13
N ALA A 144 0.76 5.95 18.94
CA ALA A 144 -0.60 5.40 19.00
C ALA A 144 -1.59 6.44 19.55
N GLU A 145 -1.24 7.13 20.63
CA GLU A 145 -2.07 8.22 21.19
C GLU A 145 -2.20 9.38 20.22
N ARG A 146 -1.16 9.72 19.46
CA ARG A 146 -1.22 10.75 18.41
C ARG A 146 -2.22 10.39 17.32
N GLN A 147 -2.26 9.12 16.92
CA GLN A 147 -3.26 8.64 15.97
C GLN A 147 -4.67 8.68 16.55
N MET A 148 -4.83 8.30 17.83
CA MET A 148 -6.10 8.36 18.54
C MET A 148 -6.62 9.79 18.68
N ALA A 149 -5.78 10.74 19.11
CA ALA A 149 -6.13 12.14 19.26
C ALA A 149 -6.59 12.77 17.93
N ARG A 150 -5.92 12.43 16.82
CA ARG A 150 -6.35 12.87 15.47
C ARG A 150 -7.73 12.35 15.11
N MET A 151 -8.03 11.09 15.44
CA MET A 151 -9.33 10.46 15.21
C MET A 151 -10.42 11.11 16.05
N GLU A 152 -10.18 11.28 17.36
CA GLU A 152 -11.07 11.98 18.31
C GLU A 152 -11.42 13.39 17.84
N ALA A 153 -10.41 14.20 17.54
CA ALA A 153 -10.63 15.55 16.99
C ALA A 153 -11.43 15.53 15.69
N GLY A 154 -11.15 14.54 14.82
CA GLY A 154 -11.89 14.38 13.56
C GLY A 154 -13.37 14.02 13.77
N MET A 155 -13.70 13.34 14.86
CA MET A 155 -15.09 13.06 15.24
C MET A 155 -15.74 14.30 15.84
N LEU A 156 -15.10 14.95 16.81
CA LEU A 156 -15.58 16.19 17.43
C LEU A 156 -15.91 17.26 16.38
N LEU A 157 -15.00 17.49 15.43
CA LEU A 157 -15.22 18.44 14.35
C LEU A 157 -16.40 18.10 13.44
N ARG A 158 -16.74 16.82 13.29
CA ARG A 158 -17.84 16.36 12.44
C ARG A 158 -19.19 16.36 13.16
N THR A 159 -19.18 16.15 14.47
CA THR A 159 -20.39 16.19 15.31
C THR A 159 -20.69 17.59 15.84
N ALA A 160 -19.76 18.54 15.73
CA ALA A 160 -19.96 19.92 16.14
C ALA A 160 -21.07 20.61 15.33
N GLU A 161 -22.10 21.06 16.05
CA GLU A 161 -23.29 21.73 15.52
C GLU A 161 -23.05 23.24 15.36
N SER A 162 -22.14 23.81 16.14
CA SER A 162 -21.81 25.24 16.13
C SER A 162 -20.35 25.51 15.75
N GLU A 163 -20.05 26.76 15.36
CA GLU A 163 -18.66 27.16 15.11
C GLU A 163 -17.83 27.22 16.42
N GLU A 164 -18.48 27.51 17.55
CA GLU A 164 -17.82 27.50 18.85
C GLU A 164 -17.35 26.09 19.24
N GLU A 165 -18.19 25.07 19.03
CA GLU A 165 -17.81 23.67 19.26
C GLU A 165 -16.68 23.21 18.32
N ARG A 166 -16.69 23.67 17.07
CA ARG A 166 -15.59 23.39 16.13
C ARG A 166 -14.30 24.02 16.61
N GLU A 167 -14.34 25.24 17.11
CA GLU A 167 -13.16 25.93 17.62
C GLU A 167 -12.63 25.25 18.89
N GLN A 168 -13.50 24.87 19.81
CA GLN A 168 -13.12 24.07 20.98
C GLN A 168 -12.47 22.73 20.58
N ALA A 169 -13.00 22.06 19.56
CA ALA A 169 -12.41 20.82 19.05
C ALA A 169 -11.03 21.04 18.39
N ARG A 170 -10.81 22.18 17.73
CA ARG A 170 -9.50 22.57 17.18
C ARG A 170 -8.49 22.85 18.29
N LEU A 171 -8.87 23.67 19.27
CA LEU A 171 -8.01 24.00 20.42
C LEU A 171 -7.62 22.74 21.21
N TRP A 172 -8.61 21.88 21.50
CA TRP A 172 -8.35 20.59 22.14
C TRP A 172 -7.36 19.72 21.35
N ARG A 173 -7.52 19.66 20.02
CA ARG A 173 -6.59 18.93 19.14
C ARG A 173 -5.19 19.51 19.24
N GLU A 174 -5.05 20.83 19.12
CA GLU A 174 -3.76 21.52 19.11
C GLU A 174 -3.02 21.30 20.43
N GLU A 175 -3.69 21.50 21.56
CA GLU A 175 -3.12 21.25 22.89
C GLU A 175 -2.69 19.79 23.06
N LYS A 176 -3.56 18.84 22.68
CA LYS A 176 -3.28 17.41 22.82
C LYS A 176 -2.11 16.97 21.94
N LEU A 177 -2.05 17.46 20.69
CA LEU A 177 -0.94 17.17 19.79
C LEU A 177 0.36 17.81 20.24
N ALA A 178 0.34 19.05 20.75
CA ALA A 178 1.52 19.71 21.28
C ALA A 178 2.12 18.97 22.49
N SER A 179 1.26 18.49 23.40
CA SER A 179 1.70 17.66 24.53
C SER A 179 2.33 16.34 24.08
N LEU A 180 1.77 15.68 23.07
CA LEU A 180 2.31 14.44 22.52
C LEU A 180 3.61 14.69 21.77
N ASP A 181 3.70 15.78 21.00
CA ASP A 181 4.89 16.14 20.25
C ASP A 181 6.06 16.50 21.19
N ALA A 182 5.80 17.18 22.32
CA ALA A 182 6.80 17.38 23.37
C ALA A 182 7.29 16.05 23.98
N GLY A 183 6.40 15.06 24.14
CA GLY A 183 6.78 13.71 24.56
C GLY A 183 7.65 12.98 23.52
N LEU A 184 7.35 13.15 22.23
CA LEU A 184 8.16 12.61 21.14
C LEU A 184 9.56 13.23 21.13
N GLU A 185 9.66 14.55 21.31
CA GLU A 185 10.94 15.26 21.43
C GLU A 185 11.75 14.83 22.66
N ALA A 186 11.10 14.51 23.78
CA ALA A 186 11.78 14.00 24.96
C ALA A 186 12.44 12.63 24.74
N VAL A 187 11.88 11.79 23.87
CA VAL A 187 12.41 10.45 23.55
C VAL A 187 13.41 10.50 22.40
N LEU A 188 13.11 11.26 21.34
CA LEU A 188 13.87 11.26 20.09
C LEU A 188 14.80 12.45 19.91
N GLY A 189 14.71 13.46 20.79
CA GLY A 189 15.41 14.72 20.65
C GLY A 189 14.68 15.75 19.77
N PRO A 190 15.27 16.94 19.56
CA PRO A 190 14.63 18.05 18.84
C PRO A 190 14.34 17.75 17.36
N GLU A 191 14.99 16.75 16.76
CA GLU A 191 14.74 16.35 15.38
C GLU A 191 13.59 15.32 15.23
N ALA A 192 12.88 14.98 16.31
CA ALA A 192 11.81 13.98 16.33
C ALA A 192 10.79 14.16 15.19
N GLY A 193 10.36 15.40 14.95
CA GLY A 193 9.41 15.74 13.90
C GLY A 193 9.93 15.35 12.52
N GLN A 194 11.18 15.75 12.20
CA GLN A 194 11.82 15.47 10.93
C GLN A 194 12.05 13.97 10.72
N ILE A 195 12.54 13.26 11.74
CA ILE A 195 12.77 11.81 11.68
C ILE A 195 11.46 11.08 11.35
N LEU A 196 10.38 11.41 12.07
CA LEU A 196 9.08 10.76 11.88
C LEU A 196 8.45 11.11 10.53
N GLU A 197 8.62 12.34 10.06
CA GLU A 197 8.13 12.80 8.77
C GLU A 197 8.88 12.13 7.62
N GLU A 198 10.21 12.13 7.64
CA GLU A 198 11.04 11.45 6.65
C GLU A 198 10.74 9.95 6.62
N TYR A 199 10.54 9.36 7.79
CA TYR A 199 10.19 7.95 7.89
C TYR A 199 8.79 7.67 7.32
N GLN A 200 7.82 8.55 7.52
CA GLN A 200 6.48 8.41 6.90
C GLN A 200 6.55 8.63 5.39
N ARG A 201 7.29 9.65 4.96
CA ARG A 201 7.50 10.01 3.55
C ARG A 201 8.08 8.83 2.78
N THR A 202 9.06 8.13 3.33
CA THR A 202 9.72 6.99 2.65
C THR A 202 9.00 5.65 2.82
N ALA A 203 7.89 5.58 3.56
CA ALA A 203 7.18 4.31 3.79
C ALA A 203 6.71 3.61 2.50
N PRO A 204 6.16 4.29 1.48
CA PRO A 204 5.79 3.65 0.22
C PRO A 204 6.99 3.04 -0.49
N ILE A 205 8.13 3.73 -0.50
CA ILE A 205 9.39 3.25 -1.09
C ILE A 205 9.85 2.00 -0.34
N ARG A 206 9.82 2.02 0.99
CA ARG A 206 10.20 0.85 1.82
C ARG A 206 9.35 -0.38 1.54
N ASN A 207 8.04 -0.24 1.33
CA ASN A 207 7.19 -1.37 0.96
C ASN A 207 7.62 -1.99 -0.38
N VAL A 208 8.02 -1.17 -1.37
CA VAL A 208 8.54 -1.68 -2.64
C VAL A 208 9.85 -2.43 -2.42
N VAL A 209 10.76 -1.88 -1.61
CA VAL A 209 12.04 -2.53 -1.30
C VAL A 209 11.84 -3.85 -0.53
N GLU A 210 10.89 -3.90 0.41
CA GLU A 210 10.54 -5.14 1.11
C GLU A 210 10.00 -6.21 0.14
N ASP A 211 9.19 -5.80 -0.84
CA ASP A 211 8.71 -6.69 -1.90
C ASP A 211 9.86 -7.29 -2.73
N VAL A 212 10.79 -6.43 -3.16
CA VAL A 212 12.00 -6.86 -3.89
C VAL A 212 12.87 -7.78 -3.04
N SER A 213 13.10 -7.43 -1.78
CA SER A 213 13.88 -8.25 -0.84
C SER A 213 13.28 -9.65 -0.66
N ARG A 214 11.94 -9.73 -0.56
CA ARG A 214 11.22 -10.99 -0.46
C ARG A 214 11.32 -11.81 -1.75
N ARG A 215 11.17 -11.19 -2.93
CA ARG A 215 11.36 -11.83 -4.24
C ARG A 215 12.77 -12.39 -4.39
N ALA A 216 13.78 -11.57 -4.09
CA ALA A 216 15.19 -11.97 -4.16
C ALA A 216 15.51 -13.13 -3.18
N SER A 217 14.86 -13.14 -2.01
CA SER A 217 14.98 -14.25 -1.05
C SER A 217 14.44 -15.58 -1.60
N TYR A 218 13.36 -15.57 -2.39
CA TYR A 218 12.81 -16.81 -2.98
C TYR A 218 13.75 -17.48 -3.99
N VAL A 219 14.61 -16.71 -4.65
CA VAL A 219 15.63 -17.21 -5.58
C VAL A 219 17.00 -17.42 -4.93
N GLY A 220 17.07 -17.37 -3.60
CA GLY A 220 18.30 -17.62 -2.85
C GLY A 220 19.29 -16.44 -2.81
N ALA A 221 18.84 -15.23 -3.16
CA ALA A 221 19.64 -14.01 -3.16
C ALA A 221 19.09 -12.93 -2.19
N PRO A 222 18.92 -13.23 -0.89
CA PRO A 222 18.32 -12.29 0.06
C PRO A 222 19.10 -10.98 0.12
N MET A 223 18.40 -9.85 0.22
CA MET A 223 19.03 -8.55 0.40
C MET A 223 19.47 -8.35 1.85
N SER A 224 20.66 -7.78 2.05
CA SER A 224 21.07 -7.34 3.39
C SER A 224 20.27 -6.11 3.83
N ALA A 225 20.27 -5.84 5.13
CA ALA A 225 19.67 -4.62 5.68
C ALA A 225 20.31 -3.35 5.08
N GLU A 226 21.64 -3.36 4.90
CA GLU A 226 22.38 -2.25 4.29
C GLU A 226 21.98 -2.05 2.81
N GLN A 227 21.87 -3.12 2.04
CA GLN A 227 21.42 -3.05 0.63
C GLN A 227 19.99 -2.50 0.54
N SER A 228 19.10 -2.94 1.43
CA SER A 228 17.72 -2.46 1.48
C SER A 228 17.66 -0.97 1.82
N ALA A 229 18.38 -0.52 2.85
CA ALA A 229 18.46 0.90 3.22
C ALA A 229 19.04 1.76 2.08
N ARG A 230 20.09 1.27 1.41
CA ARG A 230 20.70 1.97 0.27
C ARG A 230 19.74 2.05 -0.93
N LEU A 231 18.97 1.00 -1.19
CA LEU A 231 17.96 1.02 -2.26
C LEU A 231 16.84 2.05 -1.98
N VAL A 232 16.36 2.14 -0.73
CA VAL A 232 15.40 3.18 -0.33
C VAL A 232 15.95 4.59 -0.62
N SER A 233 17.20 4.85 -0.23
CA SER A 233 17.85 6.14 -0.47
C SER A 233 18.02 6.44 -1.97
N VAL A 234 18.38 5.44 -2.78
CA VAL A 234 18.48 5.58 -4.25
C VAL A 234 17.12 5.92 -4.85
N MET A 235 16.07 5.18 -4.48
CA MET A 235 14.72 5.41 -5.01
C MET A 235 14.20 6.81 -4.62
N GLN A 236 14.42 7.23 -3.37
CA GLN A 236 14.07 8.57 -2.92
C GLN A 236 14.81 9.66 -3.70
N SER A 237 16.13 9.52 -3.86
CA SER A 237 16.93 10.48 -4.63
C SER A 237 16.51 10.54 -6.10
N VAL A 238 16.16 9.41 -6.71
CA VAL A 238 15.65 9.39 -8.09
C VAL A 238 14.30 10.11 -8.17
N ASP A 239 13.39 9.89 -7.22
CA ASP A 239 12.09 10.57 -7.20
C ASP A 239 12.24 12.10 -7.05
N GLU A 240 13.15 12.55 -6.18
CA GLU A 240 13.44 13.98 -5.98
C GLU A 240 14.11 14.63 -7.22
N THR A 241 14.92 13.88 -7.97
CA THR A 241 15.66 14.41 -9.14
C THR A 241 14.92 14.27 -10.46
N LEU A 242 14.01 13.30 -10.58
CA LEU A 242 13.23 13.01 -11.77
C LEU A 242 11.73 12.92 -11.43
N PRO A 243 11.10 13.98 -10.92
CA PRO A 243 9.72 13.91 -10.44
C PRO A 243 8.73 13.52 -11.54
N LEU A 244 7.72 12.74 -11.17
CA LEU A 244 6.64 12.37 -12.09
C LEU A 244 5.73 13.57 -12.39
N PRO A 245 5.19 13.71 -13.62
CA PRO A 245 4.24 14.77 -13.95
C PRO A 245 2.99 14.73 -13.06
N GLY A 246 2.63 15.85 -12.45
CA GLY A 246 1.47 15.93 -11.54
C GLY A 246 1.72 15.39 -10.13
N ALA A 247 2.95 14.94 -9.82
CA ALA A 247 3.45 14.91 -8.45
C ALA A 247 3.62 16.36 -7.98
N GLY A 248 2.52 17.01 -7.59
CA GLY A 248 2.58 18.33 -6.95
C GLY A 248 3.50 18.30 -5.73
N ASP A 249 3.93 19.47 -5.25
CA ASP A 249 4.91 19.64 -4.17
C ASP A 249 4.86 18.51 -3.12
N ALA A 250 5.82 17.59 -3.22
CA ALA A 250 5.93 16.38 -2.41
C ALA A 250 6.16 16.66 -0.91
N ALA A 251 6.11 17.93 -0.50
CA ALA A 251 6.22 18.42 0.87
C ALA A 251 5.05 18.02 1.78
N ALA A 252 3.98 17.41 1.26
CA ALA A 252 2.82 16.98 2.05
C ALA A 252 2.84 15.49 2.46
N GLY A 253 3.92 14.75 2.21
CA GLY A 253 4.05 13.35 2.64
C GLY A 253 3.08 12.36 1.98
N ASP A 254 2.24 12.79 1.04
CA ASP A 254 1.33 11.93 0.28
C ASP A 254 1.97 11.59 -1.07
N LEU A 255 3.02 10.75 -1.05
CA LEU A 255 3.56 10.04 -2.24
C LEU A 255 2.50 9.17 -2.95
N ARG A 256 1.24 9.19 -2.47
CA ARG A 256 0.07 8.53 -3.05
C ARG A 256 -0.73 9.44 -3.97
N ARG A 257 -0.29 10.66 -4.26
CA ARG A 257 -0.90 11.44 -5.34
C ARG A 257 -0.49 10.80 -6.65
N GLY A 258 -1.26 9.78 -7.02
CA GLY A 258 -1.25 9.24 -8.36
C GLY A 258 -1.52 10.33 -9.39
N PRO A 259 -1.39 10.00 -10.68
CA PRO A 259 -1.56 10.95 -11.78
C PRO A 259 -2.79 11.83 -11.59
N ASP A 260 -2.69 13.14 -11.89
CA ASP A 260 -3.80 14.07 -11.72
C ASP A 260 -4.93 13.71 -12.69
N THR A 261 -5.93 13.03 -12.16
CA THR A 261 -6.99 12.48 -12.98
C THR A 261 -7.99 13.52 -13.48
N ALA A 262 -7.91 14.75 -12.97
CA ALA A 262 -8.63 15.88 -13.53
C ALA A 262 -8.02 16.36 -14.87
N GLN A 263 -6.77 16.00 -15.16
CA GLN A 263 -6.02 16.39 -16.35
C GLN A 263 -5.64 15.20 -17.23
N LEU A 264 -6.36 14.08 -17.13
CA LEU A 264 -6.10 12.88 -17.94
C LEU A 264 -6.37 13.15 -19.43
N THR A 265 -5.31 13.43 -20.18
CA THR A 265 -5.28 13.38 -21.64
C THR A 265 -4.35 12.25 -22.11
N PRO A 266 -4.47 11.76 -23.36
CA PRO A 266 -3.53 10.79 -23.91
C PRO A 266 -2.07 11.25 -23.81
N GLU A 267 -1.81 12.54 -24.03
CA GLU A 267 -0.48 13.14 -23.97
C GLU A 267 0.07 13.15 -22.53
N TYR A 268 -0.78 13.45 -21.54
CA TYR A 268 -0.40 13.39 -20.13
C TYR A 268 -0.06 11.96 -19.72
N VAL A 269 -0.88 10.98 -20.09
CA VAL A 269 -0.63 9.55 -19.82
C VAL A 269 0.71 9.13 -20.42
N GLN A 270 0.96 9.48 -21.69
CA GLN A 270 2.21 9.16 -22.35
C GLN A 270 3.42 9.80 -21.65
N SER A 271 3.33 11.10 -21.34
CA SER A 271 4.40 11.81 -20.62
C SER A 271 4.66 11.21 -19.24
N TYR A 272 3.62 10.80 -18.52
CA TYR A 272 3.73 10.17 -17.21
C TYR A 272 4.45 8.81 -17.30
N LEU A 273 4.03 7.96 -18.24
CA LEU A 273 4.65 6.65 -18.46
C LEU A 273 6.10 6.77 -18.94
N ASP A 274 6.41 7.76 -19.78
CA ASP A 274 7.79 8.03 -20.21
C ASP A 274 8.68 8.47 -19.04
N SER A 275 8.18 9.33 -18.16
CA SER A 275 8.90 9.72 -16.93
C SER A 275 9.10 8.55 -15.98
N LEU A 276 8.08 7.71 -15.79
CA LEU A 276 8.18 6.51 -14.96
C LEU A 276 9.22 5.52 -15.49
N ARG A 277 9.29 5.32 -16.81
CA ARG A 277 10.36 4.49 -17.42
C ARG A 277 11.75 5.05 -17.15
N LYS A 278 11.93 6.37 -17.24
CA LYS A 278 13.21 7.03 -16.93
C LYS A 278 13.59 6.90 -15.45
N GLN A 279 12.63 7.08 -14.53
CA GLN A 279 12.86 6.85 -13.11
C GLN A 279 13.30 5.39 -12.85
N ASN A 280 12.55 4.42 -13.36
CA ASN A 280 12.85 3.00 -13.21
C ASN A 280 14.27 2.65 -13.70
N GLN A 281 14.63 3.13 -14.90
CA GLN A 281 15.97 2.95 -15.45
C GLN A 281 17.06 3.57 -14.55
N ALA A 282 16.85 4.80 -14.06
CA ALA A 282 17.82 5.47 -13.21
C ALA A 282 18.03 4.74 -11.87
N VAL A 283 16.97 4.16 -11.30
CA VAL A 283 17.06 3.31 -10.10
C VAL A 283 17.91 2.08 -10.39
N LEU A 284 17.65 1.34 -11.46
CA LEU A 284 18.42 0.13 -11.84
C LEU A 284 19.90 0.46 -12.08
N GLU A 285 20.19 1.54 -12.80
CA GLU A 285 21.55 1.99 -13.10
C GLU A 285 22.36 2.35 -11.85
N ARG A 286 21.73 2.91 -10.82
CA ARG A 286 22.38 3.22 -9.53
C ARG A 286 22.44 1.99 -8.63
N ALA A 287 21.40 1.15 -8.65
CA ALA A 287 21.31 -0.05 -7.83
C ALA A 287 22.38 -1.09 -8.19
N ARG A 288 22.82 -1.13 -9.46
CA ARG A 288 23.86 -2.07 -9.92
C ARG A 288 25.22 -1.93 -9.22
N GLU A 289 25.46 -0.82 -8.52
CA GLU A 289 26.69 -0.60 -7.77
C GLU A 289 26.78 -1.43 -6.49
N PHE A 290 25.65 -1.94 -5.99
CA PHE A 290 25.58 -2.63 -4.69
C PHE A 290 24.60 -3.81 -4.63
N LEU A 291 23.74 -4.00 -5.63
CA LEU A 291 22.91 -5.20 -5.75
C LEU A 291 23.59 -6.25 -6.64
N SER A 292 23.37 -7.52 -6.31
CA SER A 292 23.75 -8.65 -7.16
C SER A 292 22.86 -8.73 -8.41
N PRO A 293 23.28 -9.45 -9.47
CA PRO A 293 22.45 -9.66 -10.66
C PRO A 293 21.05 -10.20 -10.35
N GLU A 294 20.95 -11.17 -9.46
CA GLU A 294 19.67 -11.81 -9.07
C GLU A 294 18.76 -10.82 -8.33
N GLN A 295 19.34 -9.94 -7.50
CA GLN A 295 18.59 -8.87 -6.82
C GLN A 295 18.15 -7.76 -7.78
N LEU A 296 18.97 -7.43 -8.78
CA LEU A 296 18.60 -6.49 -9.83
C LEU A 296 17.46 -7.01 -10.70
N GLU A 297 17.46 -8.31 -11.00
CA GLU A 297 16.36 -8.96 -11.73
C GLU A 297 15.06 -8.87 -10.92
N ALA A 298 15.08 -9.21 -9.63
CA ALA A 298 13.91 -9.06 -8.76
C ALA A 298 13.37 -7.61 -8.70
N LEU A 299 14.26 -6.62 -8.72
CA LEU A 299 13.89 -5.19 -8.78
C LEU A 299 13.29 -4.82 -10.15
N ALA A 300 13.89 -5.30 -11.24
CA ALA A 300 13.41 -5.05 -12.60
C ALA A 300 12.01 -5.65 -12.82
N ASP A 301 11.78 -6.89 -12.39
CA ASP A 301 10.47 -7.54 -12.49
C ASP A 301 9.40 -6.76 -11.73
N GLN A 302 9.72 -6.34 -10.50
CA GLN A 302 8.81 -5.52 -9.70
C GLN A 302 8.50 -4.16 -10.38
N GLN A 303 9.47 -3.54 -11.05
CA GLN A 303 9.26 -2.31 -11.80
C GLN A 303 8.37 -2.53 -13.05
N VAL A 304 8.56 -3.64 -13.76
CA VAL A 304 7.74 -4.00 -14.94
C VAL A 304 6.28 -4.23 -14.53
N GLU A 305 6.04 -5.02 -13.49
CA GLU A 305 4.69 -5.28 -12.98
C GLU A 305 3.98 -3.98 -12.55
N ASN A 306 4.68 -3.12 -11.80
CA ASN A 306 4.16 -1.83 -11.38
C ASN A 306 3.87 -0.91 -12.58
N PHE A 307 4.74 -0.90 -13.58
CA PHE A 307 4.56 -0.13 -14.80
C PHE A 307 3.30 -0.59 -15.55
N GLU A 308 3.15 -1.89 -15.78
CA GLU A 308 1.98 -2.44 -16.48
C GLU A 308 0.68 -2.18 -15.73
N ALA A 309 0.67 -2.36 -14.42
CA ALA A 309 -0.49 -2.08 -13.59
C ALA A 309 -0.90 -0.60 -13.70
N THR A 310 0.08 0.29 -13.65
CA THR A 310 -0.13 1.74 -13.77
C THR A 310 -0.62 2.13 -15.16
N GLU A 311 -0.04 1.57 -16.22
CA GLU A 311 -0.48 1.78 -17.60
C GLU A 311 -1.92 1.31 -17.82
N LYS A 312 -2.25 0.10 -17.36
CA LYS A 312 -3.61 -0.45 -17.44
C LYS A 312 -4.60 0.44 -16.70
N GLN A 313 -4.25 0.90 -15.49
CA GLN A 313 -5.08 1.80 -14.69
C GLN A 313 -5.30 3.16 -15.38
N LEU A 314 -4.24 3.77 -15.90
CA LEU A 314 -4.29 5.06 -16.60
C LEU A 314 -5.13 4.98 -17.88
N ASN A 315 -4.91 3.95 -18.69
CA ASN A 315 -5.69 3.72 -19.90
C ASN A 315 -7.16 3.43 -19.61
N PHE A 316 -7.45 2.71 -18.52
CA PHE A 316 -8.82 2.52 -18.06
C PHE A 316 -9.46 3.85 -17.66
N ALA A 317 -8.77 4.67 -16.87
CA ALA A 317 -9.26 5.98 -16.44
C ALA A 317 -9.49 6.95 -17.62
N LEU A 318 -8.61 6.90 -18.63
CA LEU A 318 -8.72 7.69 -19.86
C LEU A 318 -9.96 7.29 -20.69
N ARG A 319 -10.26 5.99 -20.75
CA ARG A 319 -11.44 5.46 -21.46
C ARG A 319 -12.75 5.68 -20.69
N ASN A 320 -12.69 5.83 -19.38
CA ASN A 320 -13.85 5.90 -18.48
C ASN A 320 -13.81 7.14 -17.59
N PRO A 321 -13.81 8.37 -18.15
CA PRO A 321 -13.64 9.60 -17.37
C PRO A 321 -14.72 9.80 -16.28
N ASP A 322 -15.92 9.25 -16.48
CA ASP A 322 -17.03 9.34 -15.52
C ASP A 322 -16.86 8.43 -14.30
N VAL A 323 -16.13 7.32 -14.43
CA VAL A 323 -15.82 6.38 -13.33
C VAL A 323 -14.73 6.94 -12.43
N THR A 324 -13.84 7.75 -13.01
CA THR A 324 -12.67 8.37 -12.37
C THR A 324 -13.02 9.45 -11.33
N ARG A 325 -14.30 9.88 -11.23
CA ARG A 325 -14.79 10.77 -10.16
C ARG A 325 -15.12 10.05 -8.84
N MET A 326 -15.09 8.72 -8.81
CA MET A 326 -15.13 7.98 -7.55
C MET A 326 -13.73 7.97 -6.91
N PRO A 327 -13.62 8.14 -5.58
CA PRO A 327 -12.32 8.09 -4.92
C PRO A 327 -11.67 6.74 -5.20
N PHE A 328 -10.54 6.79 -5.89
CA PHE A 328 -9.74 5.68 -6.37
C PHE A 328 -9.74 4.47 -5.42
N PHE A 329 -10.10 3.30 -5.97
CA PHE A 329 -9.71 2.03 -5.40
C PHE A 329 -8.19 1.95 -5.48
N GLY A 330 -7.52 1.96 -4.33
CA GLY A 330 -6.10 1.69 -4.25
C GLY A 330 -5.79 0.35 -4.91
N GLY A 331 -4.68 0.30 -5.65
CA GLY A 331 -4.20 -0.91 -6.30
C GLY A 331 -4.04 -2.10 -5.33
N PRO A 332 -3.80 -3.31 -5.87
CA PRO A 332 -3.68 -4.53 -5.10
C PRO A 332 -2.45 -4.44 -4.19
N GLY A 333 -2.67 -3.97 -2.96
CA GLY A 333 -1.62 -3.72 -1.97
C GLY A 333 -2.06 -2.77 -0.85
N GLY A 334 -3.10 -1.96 -1.05
CA GLY A 334 -3.53 -0.95 -0.08
C GLY A 334 -4.87 -1.26 0.61
N ARG A 335 -4.93 -2.17 1.60
CA ARG A 335 -6.05 -2.17 2.55
C ARG A 335 -5.92 -0.97 3.50
N GLY A 336 -6.46 0.17 3.07
CA GLY A 336 -6.51 1.39 3.87
C GLY A 336 -7.77 2.18 3.59
N VAL A 337 -8.79 1.97 4.42
CA VAL A 337 -10.02 2.76 4.49
C VAL A 337 -9.66 4.25 4.64
N ARG A 338 -10.04 5.12 3.67
CA ARG A 338 -10.05 6.58 3.86
C ARG A 338 -11.49 7.10 3.72
N GLY A 339 -11.98 7.72 4.80
CA GLY A 339 -13.21 8.50 4.81
C GLY A 339 -12.99 9.87 4.17
N ARG A 340 -13.80 10.17 3.15
CA ARG A 340 -13.85 11.47 2.45
C ARG A 340 -14.47 12.53 3.36
N GLY A 341 -13.73 13.58 3.72
CA GLY A 341 -14.29 14.81 4.29
C GLY A 341 -14.91 15.69 3.20
N PRO A 342 -15.96 16.47 3.48
CA PRO A 342 -16.52 17.43 2.53
C PRO A 342 -15.58 18.65 2.40
N GLY A 343 -15.36 19.09 1.16
CA GLY A 343 -14.59 20.30 0.86
C GLY A 343 -15.37 21.58 1.21
N PRO A 344 -14.68 22.72 1.34
CA PRO A 344 -15.30 24.00 1.68
C PRO A 344 -16.06 24.56 0.47
N GLY A 345 -17.34 24.90 0.67
CA GLY A 345 -18.09 25.74 -0.24
C GLY A 345 -17.60 27.18 -0.13
N GLY A 346 -17.25 27.78 -1.27
CA GLY A 346 -17.09 29.23 -1.40
C GLY A 346 -18.45 29.94 -1.52
N PRO A 347 -18.47 31.26 -1.27
CA PRO A 347 -19.68 32.09 -1.18
C PRO A 347 -20.49 32.19 -2.48
#